data_AF-A0A099KBE8-F1
#
_entry.id   AF-A0A099KBE8-F1
#
_cell.length_a   1.000
_cell.length_b   1.000
_cell.length_c   1.000
_cell.angle_alpha   90.00
_cell.angle_beta   90.00
_cell.angle_gamma   90.00
#
_symmetry.space_group_name_H-M   'P 1'
#
loop_
_entity.id
_entity.type
_entity.pdbx_description
1 polymer ?
#
loop_
_entity_poly.entity_id
_entity_poly.type
_entity_poly.pdbx_seq_one_letter_code
_entity_poly.pdbx_strand_id
1 'polypeptide(L)'
;MKETNTKSNSLSLELLERIRDDYTVFMSVENYQNLPPSEIKKALAVNGLVIRCLTNPPSNYREIAIYQNPMSIKYIKDLTDEEIKQSIKAEPLAIRHIKAPNKETTLLAVSLFTNAIDSIKDPSEEVKLLTIIKSNNHEELTNESDMGLLALTYRFLCKNKLIFCSALAKSNDFKSLEEIIIIKEKIRRQIIHKHPALEAYI
;
A
#
# COMPACT_ATOMS: atom_id res chain seq x y z
N MET A 1 7.38 13.14 57.09
CA MET A 1 8.38 12.47 56.22
C MET A 1 7.78 11.19 55.65
N LYS A 2 7.48 11.20 54.35
CA LYS A 2 7.58 10.08 53.40
C LYS A 2 7.11 10.64 52.05
N GLU A 3 7.99 11.42 51.42
CA GLU A 3 7.90 11.64 49.99
C GLU A 3 8.12 10.28 49.33
N THR A 4 7.05 9.67 48.85
CA THR A 4 7.14 8.49 47.99
C THR A 4 7.76 8.94 46.68
N ASN A 5 9.08 8.79 46.62
CA ASN A 5 9.92 8.97 45.46
C ASN A 5 9.50 7.96 44.38
N THR A 6 8.42 8.28 43.67
CA THR A 6 8.13 7.72 42.36
C THR A 6 9.13 8.36 41.42
N LYS A 7 10.32 7.75 41.29
CA LYS A 7 11.11 7.92 40.07
C LYS A 7 10.19 7.51 38.94
N SER A 8 9.56 8.49 38.30
CA SER A 8 8.59 8.24 37.25
C SER A 8 9.37 7.56 36.13
N ASN A 9 9.01 6.32 35.79
CA ASN A 9 9.47 5.64 34.58
C ASN A 9 8.88 6.33 33.32
N SER A 10 8.80 7.66 33.32
CA SER A 10 8.34 8.50 32.23
C SER A 10 9.53 8.83 31.33
N LEU A 11 9.33 8.70 30.03
CA LEU A 11 10.33 9.12 29.05
C LEU A 11 10.36 10.65 29.02
N SER A 12 11.54 11.25 29.17
CA SER A 12 11.71 12.70 29.03
C SER A 12 11.52 13.11 27.56
N LEU A 13 11.20 14.39 27.34
CA LEU A 13 11.08 14.93 25.98
C LEU A 13 12.38 14.75 25.18
N GLU A 14 13.52 15.05 25.80
CA GLU A 14 14.85 14.85 25.20
C GLU A 14 15.08 13.39 24.78
N LEU A 15 14.66 12.43 25.60
CA LEU A 15 14.78 11.02 25.27
C LEU A 15 13.84 10.61 24.12
N LEU A 16 12.61 11.15 24.09
CA LEU A 16 11.67 10.93 22.98
C LEU A 16 12.17 11.52 21.66
N GLU A 17 12.83 12.67 21.68
CA GLU A 17 13.49 13.25 20.50
C GLU A 17 14.60 12.33 19.97
N ARG A 18 15.41 11.76 20.88
CA ARG A 18 16.43 10.78 20.49
C ARG A 18 15.82 9.49 19.94
N ILE A 19 14.72 9.00 20.51
CA ILE A 19 13.99 7.82 19.99
C ILE A 19 13.36 8.10 18.63
N ARG A 20 12.84 9.31 18.41
CA ARG A 20 12.32 9.76 17.12
C ARG A 20 13.38 9.58 16.03
N ASP A 21 14.60 10.01 16.30
CA ASP A 21 15.69 9.99 15.33
C ASP A 21 16.34 8.59 15.21
N ASP A 22 16.42 7.82 16.30
CA ASP A 22 16.93 6.44 16.33
C ASP A 22 16.15 5.57 17.32
N TYR A 23 15.33 4.65 16.78
CA TYR A 23 14.51 3.75 17.60
C TYR A 23 15.32 2.85 18.54
N THR A 24 16.61 2.60 18.25
CA THR A 24 17.46 1.73 19.07
C THR A 24 17.77 2.32 20.43
N VAL A 25 17.69 3.66 20.55
CA VAL A 25 17.81 4.38 21.83
C VAL A 25 16.76 3.90 22.85
N PHE A 26 15.60 3.40 22.39
CA PHE A 26 14.60 2.82 23.29
C PHE A 26 15.16 1.63 24.10
N MET A 27 16.09 0.84 23.54
CA MET A 27 16.70 -0.29 24.24
C MET A 27 17.66 0.11 25.36
N SER A 28 18.15 1.37 25.38
CA SER A 28 19.00 1.85 26.47
C SER A 28 18.22 2.24 27.72
N VAL A 29 16.88 2.27 27.65
CA VAL A 29 16.04 2.57 28.80
C VAL A 29 15.99 1.36 29.73
N GLU A 30 16.23 1.60 31.03
CA GLU A 30 16.13 0.54 32.03
C GLU A 30 14.72 -0.06 32.03
N ASN A 31 14.64 -1.40 32.00
CA ASN A 31 13.37 -2.14 31.95
C ASN A 31 12.43 -1.71 30.80
N TYR A 32 12.96 -1.31 29.64
CA TYR A 32 12.17 -0.80 28.50
C TYR A 32 10.98 -1.68 28.08
N GLN A 33 11.09 -3.01 28.21
CA GLN A 33 10.01 -3.96 27.90
C GLN A 33 8.78 -3.80 28.83
N ASN A 34 8.99 -3.34 30.06
CA ASN A 34 7.99 -3.27 31.13
C ASN A 34 7.67 -1.81 31.52
N LEU A 35 7.94 -0.84 30.65
CA LEU A 35 7.54 0.54 30.87
C LEU A 35 6.00 0.66 30.95
N PRO A 36 5.48 1.70 31.60
CA PRO A 36 4.04 1.97 31.58
C PRO A 36 3.52 1.99 30.13
N PRO A 37 2.34 1.39 29.85
CA PRO A 37 1.80 1.34 28.49
C PRO A 37 1.71 2.71 27.80
N SER A 38 1.46 3.79 28.56
CA SER A 38 1.47 5.16 28.03
C SER A 38 2.82 5.58 27.46
N GLU A 39 3.92 5.16 28.08
CA GLU A 39 5.28 5.52 27.67
C GLU A 39 5.73 4.73 26.45
N ILE A 40 5.40 3.43 26.39
CA ILE A 40 5.63 2.62 25.19
C ILE A 40 4.87 3.21 24.00
N LYS A 41 3.60 3.61 24.20
CA LYS A 41 2.80 4.26 23.16
C LYS A 41 3.39 5.60 22.71
N LYS A 42 3.93 6.43 23.62
CA LYS A 42 4.64 7.67 23.26
C LYS A 42 5.87 7.38 22.39
N ALA A 43 6.67 6.38 22.76
CA ALA A 43 7.83 5.97 21.99
C ALA A 43 7.45 5.49 20.58
N LEU A 44 6.41 4.64 20.47
CA LEU A 44 5.88 4.18 19.18
C LEU A 44 5.31 5.32 18.33
N ALA A 45 4.67 6.32 18.96
CA ALA A 45 4.08 7.46 18.27
C ALA A 45 5.14 8.39 17.65
N VAL A 46 6.32 8.53 18.28
CA VAL A 46 7.43 9.29 17.70
C VAL A 46 8.27 8.45 16.73
N ASN A 47 8.34 7.12 16.93
CA ASN A 47 9.04 6.20 16.03
C ASN A 47 8.42 4.78 16.04
N GLY A 48 7.71 4.42 14.98
CA GLY A 48 7.03 3.14 14.82
C GLY A 48 7.99 1.95 14.72
N LEU A 49 9.27 2.18 14.42
CA LEU A 49 10.29 1.13 14.43
C LEU A 49 10.64 0.65 15.85
N VAL A 50 10.20 1.35 16.90
CA VAL A 50 10.28 0.89 18.30
C VAL A 50 9.60 -0.47 18.46
N ILE A 51 8.62 -0.82 17.61
CA ILE A 51 7.97 -2.13 17.62
C ILE A 51 8.98 -3.28 17.50
N ARG A 52 10.12 -3.06 16.83
CA ARG A 52 11.21 -4.04 16.69
C ARG A 52 11.85 -4.41 18.03
N CYS A 53 11.84 -3.50 18.99
CA CYS A 53 12.44 -3.70 20.31
C CYS A 53 11.52 -4.52 21.24
N LEU A 54 10.22 -4.55 20.95
CA LEU A 54 9.20 -5.11 21.84
C LEU A 54 9.03 -6.61 21.61
N THR A 55 9.01 -7.37 22.70
CA THR A 55 8.71 -8.81 22.62
C THR A 55 7.20 -9.04 22.61
N ASN A 56 6.68 -9.68 21.56
CA ASN A 56 5.26 -10.01 21.40
C ASN A 56 4.32 -8.81 21.65
N PRO A 57 4.47 -7.69 20.92
CA PRO A 57 3.66 -6.50 21.17
C PRO A 57 2.16 -6.79 20.95
N PRO A 58 1.26 -6.27 21.80
CA PRO A 58 -0.18 -6.36 21.60
C PRO A 58 -0.66 -5.56 20.38
N SER A 59 -1.88 -5.87 19.88
CA SER A 59 -2.47 -5.26 18.67
C SER A 59 -2.39 -3.74 18.67
N ASN A 60 -2.78 -3.09 19.77
CA ASN A 60 -2.78 -1.63 19.85
C ASN A 60 -1.38 -0.99 19.71
N TYR A 61 -0.29 -1.72 20.00
CA TYR A 61 1.07 -1.22 19.77
C TYR A 61 1.47 -1.37 18.31
N ARG A 62 1.07 -2.49 17.69
CA ARG A 62 1.28 -2.76 16.26
C ARG A 62 0.55 -1.73 15.40
N GLU A 63 -0.71 -1.43 15.73
CA GLU A 63 -1.52 -0.41 15.04
C GLU A 63 -0.86 0.97 15.06
N ILE A 64 -0.34 1.40 16.22
CA ILE A 64 0.41 2.67 16.33
C ILE A 64 1.69 2.61 15.51
N ALA A 65 2.43 1.51 15.56
CA ALA A 65 3.66 1.33 14.80
C ALA A 65 3.43 1.42 13.29
N ILE A 66 2.40 0.75 12.79
CA ILE A 66 2.02 0.74 11.36
C ILE A 66 1.54 2.12 10.94
N TYR A 67 0.73 2.78 11.78
CA TYR A 67 0.27 4.14 11.51
C TYR A 67 1.43 5.13 11.40
N GLN A 68 2.40 5.04 12.33
CA GLN A 68 3.57 5.92 12.33
C GLN A 68 4.53 5.60 11.17
N ASN A 69 4.79 4.32 10.93
CA ASN A 69 5.66 3.85 9.86
C ASN A 69 5.10 2.56 9.26
N PRO A 70 4.45 2.62 8.09
CA PRO A 70 3.91 1.46 7.41
C PRO A 70 4.93 0.37 7.09
N MET A 71 6.22 0.68 6.99
CA MET A 71 7.29 -0.31 6.77
C MET A 71 7.63 -1.11 8.03
N SER A 72 7.07 -0.75 9.19
CA SER A 72 7.25 -1.48 10.44
C SER A 72 6.65 -2.89 10.42
N ILE A 73 5.74 -3.20 9.47
CA ILE A 73 5.14 -4.55 9.34
C ILE A 73 6.19 -5.66 9.23
N LYS A 74 7.37 -5.36 8.69
CA LYS A 74 8.48 -6.33 8.58
C LYS A 74 8.94 -6.89 9.93
N TYR A 75 8.61 -6.23 11.03
CA TYR A 75 8.95 -6.63 12.39
C TYR A 75 7.77 -7.21 13.16
N ILE A 76 6.58 -7.27 12.56
CA ILE A 76 5.37 -7.80 13.18
C ILE A 76 5.18 -9.24 12.72
N LYS A 77 5.04 -10.15 13.69
CA LYS A 77 4.71 -11.56 13.41
C LYS A 77 3.19 -11.73 13.37
N ASP A 78 2.74 -12.67 12.53
CA ASP A 78 1.33 -13.05 12.41
C ASP A 78 0.42 -11.85 12.13
N LEU A 79 0.75 -11.12 11.06
CA LEU A 79 -0.01 -9.97 10.57
C LEU A 79 -1.47 -10.36 10.30
N THR A 80 -2.38 -9.50 10.74
CA THR A 80 -3.81 -9.56 10.39
C THR A 80 -4.07 -8.89 9.04
N ASP A 81 -5.20 -9.24 8.42
CA ASP A 81 -5.61 -8.62 7.15
C ASP A 81 -5.79 -7.10 7.28
N GLU A 82 -6.25 -6.59 8.43
CA GLU A 82 -6.42 -5.15 8.65
C GLU A 82 -5.07 -4.44 8.80
N GLU A 83 -4.09 -5.04 9.50
CA GLU A 83 -2.71 -4.51 9.59
C GLU A 83 -2.05 -4.44 8.22
N ILE A 84 -2.20 -5.49 7.40
CA ILE A 84 -1.73 -5.53 6.01
C ILE A 84 -2.38 -4.42 5.20
N LYS A 85 -3.71 -4.33 5.23
CA LYS A 85 -4.48 -3.36 4.46
C LYS A 85 -4.14 -1.92 4.85
N GLN A 86 -4.00 -1.64 6.14
CA GLN A 86 -3.60 -0.34 6.65
C GLN A 86 -2.20 0.03 6.15
N SER A 87 -1.24 -0.90 6.25
CA SER A 87 0.13 -0.67 5.77
C SER A 87 0.17 -0.41 4.26
N ILE A 88 -0.49 -1.25 3.45
CA ILE A 88 -0.51 -1.09 1.99
C ILE A 88 -1.20 0.18 1.53
N LYS A 89 -2.28 0.60 2.20
CA LYS A 89 -2.95 1.87 1.88
C LYS A 89 -2.06 3.09 2.12
N ALA A 90 -1.21 3.02 3.14
CA ALA A 90 -0.31 4.11 3.49
C ALA A 90 1.01 4.07 2.70
N GLU A 91 1.53 2.87 2.41
CA GLU A 91 2.76 2.65 1.66
C GLU A 91 2.65 1.33 0.86
N PRO A 92 2.28 1.39 -0.43
CA PRO A 92 2.09 0.19 -1.25
C PRO A 92 3.34 -0.67 -1.38
N LEU A 93 4.54 -0.08 -1.28
CA LEU A 93 5.80 -0.83 -1.36
C LEU A 93 6.06 -1.70 -0.14
N ALA A 94 5.30 -1.54 0.95
CA ALA A 94 5.38 -2.40 2.12
C ALA A 94 5.00 -3.86 1.81
N ILE A 95 4.34 -4.12 0.67
CA ILE A 95 4.03 -5.49 0.20
C ILE A 95 5.26 -6.40 0.14
N ARG A 96 6.46 -5.85 -0.11
CA ARG A 96 7.73 -6.58 -0.09
C ARG A 96 8.05 -7.26 1.25
N HIS A 97 7.40 -6.82 2.33
CA HIS A 97 7.57 -7.33 3.69
C HIS A 97 6.45 -8.28 4.12
N ILE A 98 5.43 -8.49 3.29
CA ILE A 98 4.34 -9.41 3.55
C ILE A 98 4.74 -10.80 3.03
N LYS A 99 4.70 -11.80 3.92
CA LYS A 99 4.94 -13.18 3.50
C LYS A 99 3.71 -13.71 2.77
N ALA A 100 3.88 -14.05 1.49
CA ALA A 100 2.82 -14.61 0.63
C ALA A 100 1.55 -13.73 0.61
N PRO A 101 1.62 -12.48 0.08
CA PRO A 101 0.48 -11.60 0.01
C PRO A 101 -0.62 -12.25 -0.84
N ASN A 102 -1.87 -12.19 -0.36
CA ASN A 102 -3.01 -12.70 -1.11
C ASN A 102 -3.31 -11.82 -2.34
N LYS A 103 -4.13 -12.33 -3.25
CA LYS A 103 -4.49 -11.65 -4.50
C LYS A 103 -5.06 -10.25 -4.25
N GLU A 104 -5.99 -10.09 -3.31
CA GLU A 104 -6.59 -8.79 -2.98
C GLU A 104 -5.53 -7.77 -2.54
N THR A 105 -4.59 -8.19 -1.71
CA THR A 105 -3.46 -7.37 -1.24
C THR A 105 -2.56 -6.93 -2.40
N THR A 106 -2.23 -7.85 -3.31
CA THR A 106 -1.41 -7.53 -4.50
C THR A 106 -2.11 -6.55 -5.45
N LEU A 107 -3.40 -6.75 -5.70
CA LEU A 107 -4.21 -5.84 -6.52
C LEU A 107 -4.34 -4.46 -5.87
N LEU A 108 -4.58 -4.40 -4.56
CA LEU A 108 -4.63 -3.16 -3.82
C LEU A 108 -3.31 -2.39 -3.94
N ALA A 109 -2.17 -3.04 -3.70
CA ALA A 109 -0.86 -2.40 -3.78
C ALA A 109 -0.59 -1.82 -5.18
N VAL A 110 -0.79 -2.61 -6.24
CA VAL A 110 -0.59 -2.16 -7.63
C VAL A 110 -1.59 -1.08 -8.04
N SER A 111 -2.82 -1.13 -7.53
CA SER A 111 -3.83 -0.12 -7.81
C SER A 111 -3.46 1.27 -7.28
N LEU A 112 -2.71 1.30 -6.17
CA LEU A 112 -2.23 2.51 -5.49
C LEU A 112 -0.89 2.97 -6.06
N PHE A 113 0.02 2.04 -6.34
CA PHE A 113 1.32 2.32 -6.92
C PHE A 113 1.79 1.17 -7.81
N THR A 114 1.83 1.39 -9.12
CA THR A 114 2.06 0.31 -10.10
C THR A 114 3.39 -0.40 -9.93
N ASN A 115 4.45 0.31 -9.53
CA ASN A 115 5.77 -0.30 -9.31
C ASN A 115 5.80 -1.25 -8.10
N ALA A 116 4.72 -1.35 -7.32
CA ALA A 116 4.58 -2.42 -6.33
C ALA A 116 4.63 -3.82 -6.97
N ILE A 117 4.35 -3.95 -8.28
CA ILE A 117 4.50 -5.22 -9.01
C ILE A 117 5.92 -5.78 -8.93
N ASP A 118 6.95 -4.93 -8.89
CA ASP A 118 8.35 -5.33 -8.77
C ASP A 118 8.66 -6.01 -7.42
N SER A 119 7.79 -5.80 -6.43
CA SER A 119 7.86 -6.43 -5.10
C SER A 119 6.97 -7.67 -4.97
N ILE A 120 6.23 -8.04 -6.03
CA ILE A 120 5.33 -9.19 -6.05
C ILE A 120 6.03 -10.32 -6.81
N LYS A 121 6.29 -11.42 -6.11
CA LYS A 121 6.78 -12.64 -6.73
C LYS A 121 5.64 -13.31 -7.50
N ASP A 122 5.89 -13.66 -8.76
CA ASP A 122 4.96 -14.38 -9.64
C ASP A 122 3.55 -13.71 -9.70
N PRO A 123 3.45 -12.45 -10.20
CA PRO A 123 2.19 -11.70 -10.20
C PRO A 123 1.10 -12.42 -11.01
N SER A 124 -0.13 -12.43 -10.49
CA SER A 124 -1.27 -13.04 -11.19
C SER A 124 -1.61 -12.28 -12.48
N GLU A 125 -2.34 -12.93 -13.39
CA GLU A 125 -2.80 -12.28 -14.61
C GLU A 125 -3.59 -10.98 -14.32
N GLU A 126 -4.44 -10.96 -13.28
CA GLU A 126 -5.14 -9.72 -12.92
C GLU A 126 -4.17 -8.62 -12.49
N VAL A 127 -3.13 -8.95 -11.72
CA VAL A 127 -2.11 -7.98 -11.29
C VAL A 127 -1.36 -7.41 -12.50
N LYS A 128 -0.93 -8.27 -13.44
CA LYS A 128 -0.27 -7.83 -14.69
C LYS A 128 -1.19 -6.93 -15.52
N LEU A 129 -2.43 -7.35 -15.76
CA LEU A 129 -3.41 -6.56 -16.53
C LEU A 129 -3.69 -5.21 -15.87
N LEU A 130 -3.84 -5.16 -14.54
CA LEU A 130 -4.01 -3.91 -13.81
C LEU A 130 -2.80 -2.99 -13.96
N THR A 131 -1.59 -3.54 -13.88
CA THR A 131 -0.34 -2.80 -14.11
C THR A 131 -0.30 -2.22 -15.53
N ILE A 132 -0.63 -3.02 -16.55
CA ILE A 132 -0.71 -2.55 -17.94
C ILE A 132 -1.70 -1.40 -18.06
N ILE A 133 -2.88 -1.49 -17.41
CA ILE A 133 -3.93 -0.47 -17.49
C ILE A 133 -3.50 0.84 -16.83
N LYS A 134 -2.79 0.78 -15.70
CA LYS A 134 -2.45 1.96 -14.89
C LYS A 134 -1.09 2.58 -15.21
N SER A 135 -0.10 1.79 -15.60
CA SER A 135 1.28 2.26 -15.86
C SER A 135 1.57 2.46 -17.35
N ASN A 136 2.61 3.22 -17.69
CA ASN A 136 3.23 3.24 -19.02
C ASN A 136 4.58 2.50 -19.03
N ASN A 137 5.10 2.11 -17.86
CA ASN A 137 6.48 1.66 -17.69
C ASN A 137 6.63 0.13 -17.77
N HIS A 138 5.53 -0.59 -18.01
CA HIS A 138 5.49 -2.05 -17.99
C HIS A 138 4.84 -2.62 -19.26
N GLU A 139 5.29 -2.15 -20.43
CA GLU A 139 4.74 -2.60 -21.71
C GLU A 139 5.13 -4.04 -22.03
N GLU A 140 6.26 -4.52 -21.48
CA GLU A 140 6.71 -5.90 -21.57
C GLU A 140 5.65 -6.91 -21.11
N LEU A 141 4.87 -6.56 -20.07
CA LEU A 141 3.79 -7.39 -19.54
C LEU A 141 2.66 -7.62 -20.57
N THR A 142 2.53 -6.74 -21.56
CA THR A 142 1.53 -6.88 -22.63
C THR A 142 1.68 -8.21 -23.37
N ASN A 143 2.92 -8.68 -23.55
CA ASN A 143 3.21 -9.93 -24.24
C ASN A 143 3.13 -11.15 -23.32
N GLU A 144 3.13 -10.94 -22.00
CA GLU A 144 3.06 -11.98 -20.98
C GLU A 144 1.63 -12.29 -20.53
N SER A 145 0.66 -11.46 -20.92
CA SER A 145 -0.74 -11.58 -20.53
C SER A 145 -1.65 -11.85 -21.73
N ASP A 146 -2.59 -12.77 -21.53
CA ASP A 146 -3.53 -13.20 -22.57
C ASP A 146 -4.47 -12.08 -23.07
N MET A 147 -4.81 -11.12 -22.21
CA MET A 147 -5.57 -9.92 -22.51
C MET A 147 -4.71 -8.66 -22.57
N GLY A 148 -3.38 -8.78 -22.66
CA GLY A 148 -2.45 -7.65 -22.59
C GLY A 148 -2.75 -6.56 -23.63
N LEU A 149 -2.98 -6.93 -24.89
CA LEU A 149 -3.34 -5.97 -25.95
C LEU A 149 -4.69 -5.27 -25.70
N LEU A 150 -5.67 -5.98 -25.16
CA LEU A 150 -6.97 -5.38 -24.78
C LEU A 150 -6.77 -4.39 -23.63
N ALA A 151 -6.00 -4.76 -22.61
CA ALA A 151 -5.66 -3.90 -21.48
C ALA A 151 -4.90 -2.63 -21.92
N LEU A 152 -3.93 -2.78 -22.83
CA LEU A 152 -3.17 -1.67 -23.42
C LEU A 152 -4.08 -0.74 -24.24
N THR A 153 -4.97 -1.31 -25.05
CA THR A 153 -5.96 -0.54 -25.82
C THR A 153 -6.92 0.20 -24.90
N TYR A 154 -7.40 -0.46 -23.84
CA TYR A 154 -8.24 0.16 -22.82
C TYR A 154 -7.54 1.34 -22.14
N ARG A 155 -6.28 1.17 -21.71
CA ARG A 155 -5.44 2.26 -21.18
C ARG A 155 -5.39 3.44 -22.15
N PHE A 156 -5.06 3.18 -23.41
CA PHE A 156 -4.90 4.20 -24.43
C PHE A 156 -6.19 5.03 -24.61
N LEU A 157 -7.35 4.36 -24.70
CA LEU A 157 -8.65 5.02 -24.82
C LEU A 157 -9.00 5.83 -23.56
N CYS A 158 -8.67 5.33 -22.37
CA CYS A 158 -8.88 6.04 -21.11
C CYS A 158 -8.00 7.29 -20.99
N LYS A 159 -6.69 7.18 -21.24
CA LYS A 159 -5.73 8.29 -21.13
C LYS A 159 -5.99 9.40 -22.15
N ASN A 160 -6.42 9.04 -23.36
CA ASN A 160 -6.63 10.00 -24.45
C ASN A 160 -8.09 10.44 -24.60
N LYS A 161 -8.97 10.11 -23.64
CA LYS A 161 -10.42 10.44 -23.70
C LYS A 161 -10.66 11.91 -24.06
N LEU A 162 -10.00 12.84 -23.36
CA LEU A 162 -10.19 14.28 -23.59
C LEU A 162 -9.68 14.73 -24.95
N ILE A 163 -8.57 14.16 -25.42
CA ILE A 163 -8.00 14.47 -26.73
C ILE A 163 -8.99 14.03 -27.82
N PHE A 164 -9.50 12.80 -27.77
CA PHE A 164 -10.52 12.30 -28.71
C PHE A 164 -11.79 13.14 -28.66
N CYS A 165 -12.34 13.41 -27.47
CA CYS A 165 -13.51 14.27 -27.31
C CYS A 165 -13.31 15.64 -27.96
N SER A 166 -12.17 16.28 -27.72
CA SER A 166 -11.90 17.62 -28.24
C SER A 166 -11.70 17.65 -29.76
N ALA A 167 -10.99 16.66 -30.31
CA ALA A 167 -10.72 16.58 -31.75
C ALA A 167 -11.99 16.30 -32.54
N LEU A 168 -12.77 15.31 -32.10
CA LEU A 168 -14.00 14.89 -32.79
C LEU A 168 -15.13 15.91 -32.64
N ALA A 169 -15.23 16.59 -31.49
CA ALA A 169 -16.19 17.68 -31.33
C ALA A 169 -15.87 18.85 -32.27
N LYS A 170 -14.60 19.23 -32.43
CA LYS A 170 -14.19 20.29 -33.36
C LYS A 170 -14.51 19.96 -34.81
N SER A 171 -14.43 18.68 -35.20
CA SER A 171 -14.80 18.22 -36.53
C SER A 171 -16.29 17.88 -36.69
N ASN A 172 -17.11 18.07 -35.65
CA ASN A 172 -18.52 17.65 -35.58
C ASN A 172 -18.73 16.15 -35.88
N ASP A 173 -17.74 15.29 -35.63
CA ASP A 173 -17.82 13.85 -35.84
C ASP A 173 -18.29 13.13 -34.56
N PHE A 174 -19.56 13.32 -34.23
CA PHE A 174 -20.18 12.73 -33.04
C PHE A 174 -20.35 11.21 -33.14
N LYS A 175 -20.40 10.66 -34.36
CA LYS A 175 -20.54 9.22 -34.58
C LYS A 175 -19.28 8.48 -34.14
N SER A 176 -18.11 8.94 -34.58
CA SER A 176 -16.83 8.35 -34.14
C SER A 176 -16.63 8.49 -32.63
N LEU A 177 -17.13 9.57 -32.04
CA LEU A 177 -17.09 9.76 -30.58
C LEU A 177 -17.90 8.69 -29.84
N GLU A 178 -19.11 8.40 -30.33
CA GLU A 178 -19.97 7.34 -29.80
C GLU A 178 -19.32 5.96 -29.96
N GLU A 179 -18.77 5.68 -31.15
CA GLU A 179 -18.09 4.42 -31.44
C GLU A 179 -16.90 4.16 -30.49
N ILE A 180 -16.07 5.18 -30.22
CA ILE A 180 -14.95 5.07 -29.28
C ILE A 180 -15.44 4.74 -27.86
N ILE A 181 -16.51 5.37 -27.41
CA ILE A 181 -17.10 5.11 -26.08
C ILE A 181 -17.59 3.65 -26.00
N ILE A 182 -18.30 3.19 -27.03
CA ILE A 182 -18.81 1.82 -27.11
C ILE A 182 -17.67 0.80 -27.16
N ILE A 183 -16.64 1.04 -27.98
CA ILE A 183 -15.48 0.15 -28.09
C ILE A 183 -14.76 0.04 -26.75
N LYS A 184 -14.50 1.17 -26.09
CA LYS A 184 -13.86 1.20 -24.77
C LYS A 184 -14.65 0.36 -23.75
N GLU A 185 -15.97 0.53 -23.71
CA GLU A 185 -16.84 -0.22 -22.80
C GLU A 185 -16.89 -1.72 -23.14
N LYS A 186 -16.92 -2.09 -24.42
CA LYS A 186 -16.83 -3.49 -24.85
C LYS A 186 -15.53 -4.15 -24.43
N ILE A 187 -14.40 -3.44 -24.54
CA ILE A 187 -13.10 -3.94 -24.09
C ILE A 187 -13.12 -4.13 -22.56
N ARG A 188 -13.58 -3.12 -21.81
CA ARG A 188 -13.70 -3.20 -20.34
C ARG A 188 -14.51 -4.42 -19.91
N ARG A 189 -15.67 -4.65 -20.52
CA ARG A 189 -16.54 -5.80 -20.23
C ARG A 189 -15.88 -7.12 -20.52
N GLN A 190 -15.11 -7.25 -21.61
CA GLN A 190 -14.38 -8.48 -21.90
C GLN A 190 -13.29 -8.76 -20.86
N ILE A 191 -12.54 -7.73 -20.46
CA ILE A 191 -11.52 -7.84 -19.41
C ILE A 191 -12.17 -8.28 -18.10
N ILE A 192 -13.24 -7.61 -17.66
CA ILE A 192 -13.94 -7.92 -16.41
C ILE A 192 -14.60 -9.31 -16.46
N HIS A 193 -15.19 -9.69 -17.59
CA HIS A 193 -15.82 -11.01 -17.73
C HIS A 193 -14.83 -12.15 -17.47
N LYS A 194 -13.59 -12.02 -17.96
CA LYS A 194 -12.54 -13.03 -17.75
C LYS A 194 -11.79 -12.84 -16.42
N HIS A 195 -11.67 -11.60 -15.94
CA HIS A 195 -10.96 -11.24 -14.71
C HIS A 195 -11.85 -10.36 -13.80
N PRO A 196 -12.87 -10.94 -13.13
CA PRO A 196 -13.86 -10.17 -12.37
C PRO A 196 -13.28 -9.33 -11.24
N ALA A 197 -12.16 -9.76 -10.65
CA ALA A 197 -11.47 -9.02 -9.60
C ALA A 197 -11.01 -7.61 -10.03
N LEU A 198 -10.90 -7.35 -11.35
CA LEU A 198 -10.52 -6.04 -11.88
C LEU A 198 -11.67 -5.02 -11.87
N GLU A 199 -12.92 -5.42 -11.71
CA GLU A 199 -14.07 -4.51 -11.76
C GLU A 199 -13.96 -3.34 -10.76
N ALA A 200 -13.41 -3.61 -9.56
CA ALA A 200 -13.20 -2.59 -8.54
C ALA A 200 -12.10 -1.56 -8.90
N TYR A 201 -11.34 -1.80 -9.97
CA TYR A 201 -10.11 -1.05 -10.27
C TYR A 201 -10.10 -0.34 -11.65
N ILE A 202 -11.01 -0.69 -12.58
CA ILE A 202 -10.97 -0.22 -13.99
C ILE A 202 -12.29 0.26 -14.58
#